data_AF-A0A352JYZ5-F1
#
_entry.id   AF-A0A352JYZ5-F1
#
_cell.length_a   1.000
_cell.length_b   1.000
_cell.length_c   1.000
_cell.angle_alpha   90.00
_cell.angle_beta   90.00
_cell.angle_gamma   90.00
#
_symmetry.space_group_name_H-M   'P 1'
#
loop_
_entity.id
_entity.type
_entity.pdbx_description
1 polymer ?
#
loop_
_entity_poly.entity_id
_entity_poly.type
_entity_poly.pdbx_seq_one_letter_code
_entity_poly.pdbx_strand_id
1 'polypeptide(L)'
;MSNRGDGMNILKQAKTVGIIAILAVLAGCAGQVNESVQGPSKVESDAERAAREARQAEFLAKQEAAKADQQAANLAAKTAEQLRNNAMAADTLFFFGFDKSDLSQDALDDLDAHAKYLAADRSAKVRLEGHADERGSRAYNLALGERRSNAVARYLVIQGVNRSQIESMSYGEERPLSLSRDENGWSRNRRVELIYQ
;
A
#
# COMPACT_ATOMS: atom_id res chain seq x y z
N MET A 1 18.66 -64.95 -17.34
CA MET A 1 17.29 -64.66 -16.85
C MET A 1 16.93 -63.25 -17.28
N SER A 2 16.17 -63.11 -18.37
CA SER A 2 14.76 -62.69 -18.36
C SER A 2 14.57 -61.28 -17.77
N ASN A 3 14.65 -60.19 -18.54
CA ASN A 3 13.70 -59.67 -19.55
C ASN A 3 12.64 -58.72 -18.95
N ARG A 4 12.36 -57.68 -19.75
CA ARG A 4 11.28 -56.66 -19.71
C ARG A 4 11.56 -55.46 -18.81
N GLY A 5 11.56 -54.22 -19.29
CA GLY A 5 11.08 -53.58 -20.52
C GLY A 5 10.70 -52.15 -20.07
N ASP A 6 11.41 -51.10 -20.47
CA ASP A 6 11.40 -50.41 -21.76
C ASP A 6 10.02 -49.89 -22.19
N GLY A 7 9.96 -48.59 -22.53
CA GLY A 7 8.77 -47.90 -23.06
C GLY A 7 8.18 -46.86 -22.09
N MET A 8 8.62 -45.60 -22.01
CA MET A 8 8.77 -44.54 -23.03
C MET A 8 7.46 -43.79 -23.34
N ASN A 9 7.48 -42.47 -23.04
CA ASN A 9 6.63 -41.40 -23.58
C ASN A 9 5.13 -41.50 -23.21
N ILE A 10 4.26 -40.50 -23.33
CA ILE A 10 4.21 -39.26 -24.11
C ILE A 10 3.05 -38.44 -23.52
N LEU A 11 3.17 -37.10 -23.55
CA LEU A 11 2.13 -36.17 -23.98
C LEU A 11 0.65 -36.42 -23.54
N LYS A 12 0.07 -35.50 -22.77
CA LYS A 12 -0.93 -34.53 -23.29
C LYS A 12 -1.57 -33.71 -22.17
N GLN A 13 -1.67 -32.41 -22.44
CA GLN A 13 -2.53 -31.48 -21.72
C GLN A 13 -4.00 -31.89 -21.88
N ALA A 14 -4.74 -31.88 -20.79
CA ALA A 14 -6.19 -32.00 -20.79
C ALA A 14 -6.81 -30.68 -20.32
N LYS A 15 -6.88 -29.71 -21.24
CA LYS A 15 -7.82 -28.58 -21.16
C LYS A 15 -9.00 -28.91 -22.07
N THR A 16 -10.08 -29.44 -21.50
CA THR A 16 -11.38 -29.48 -22.19
C THR A 16 -12.50 -29.42 -21.16
N VAL A 17 -12.97 -28.21 -20.86
CA VAL A 17 -14.28 -28.00 -20.23
C VAL A 17 -15.31 -28.20 -21.34
N GLY A 18 -16.13 -29.24 -21.19
CA GLY A 18 -17.24 -29.52 -22.10
C GLY A 18 -18.34 -28.48 -21.93
N ILE A 19 -18.81 -27.90 -23.04
CA ILE A 19 -20.07 -27.17 -23.09
C ILE A 19 -21.03 -28.03 -23.90
N ILE A 20 -21.94 -28.67 -23.18
CA ILE A 20 -23.06 -29.45 -23.72
C ILE A 20 -24.07 -28.45 -24.28
N ALA A 21 -24.35 -28.57 -25.58
CA ALA A 21 -25.48 -27.91 -26.22
C ALA A 21 -26.79 -28.54 -25.70
N ILE A 22 -27.62 -27.75 -25.02
CA ILE A 22 -29.01 -28.11 -24.72
C ILE A 22 -29.91 -27.16 -25.50
N LEU A 23 -30.32 -27.63 -26.68
CA LEU A 23 -31.52 -27.21 -27.38
C LEU A 23 -32.72 -27.88 -26.68
N ALA A 24 -33.55 -27.10 -26.01
CA ALA A 24 -34.91 -27.51 -25.69
C ALA A 24 -35.84 -26.29 -25.80
N VAL A 25 -36.86 -26.50 -26.61
CA VAL A 25 -37.75 -25.54 -27.25
C VAL A 25 -39.13 -25.67 -26.58
N LEU A 26 -39.75 -24.51 -26.34
CA LEU A 26 -41.20 -24.24 -26.14
C LEU A 26 -41.91 -24.64 -24.84
N ALA A 27 -42.28 -23.61 -24.07
CA ALA A 27 -43.66 -23.23 -23.69
C ALA A 27 -43.52 -22.10 -22.64
N GLY A 28 -44.21 -20.98 -22.61
CA GLY A 28 -45.30 -20.39 -23.37
C GLY A 28 -45.69 -19.13 -22.58
N CYS A 29 -45.93 -18.02 -23.27
CA CYS A 29 -46.73 -16.92 -22.74
C CYS A 29 -47.61 -16.45 -23.89
N ALA A 30 -48.84 -16.95 -23.88
CA ALA A 30 -49.92 -16.46 -24.72
C ALA A 30 -50.33 -15.06 -24.20
N GLY A 31 -49.66 -14.03 -24.68
CA GLY A 31 -50.21 -12.68 -24.70
C GLY A 31 -50.98 -12.53 -26.01
N GLN A 32 -52.30 -12.44 -25.95
CA GLN A 32 -53.14 -12.18 -27.10
C GLN A 32 -52.72 -10.87 -27.76
N VAL A 33 -52.08 -10.93 -28.91
CA VAL A 33 -51.84 -9.76 -29.76
C VAL A 33 -53.10 -9.59 -30.59
N ASN A 34 -53.93 -8.64 -30.17
CA ASN A 34 -55.09 -8.17 -30.90
C ASN A 34 -54.59 -7.48 -32.18
N GLU A 35 -55.00 -8.00 -33.34
CA GLU A 35 -54.70 -7.41 -34.63
C GLU A 35 -55.73 -6.30 -34.91
N SER A 36 -55.33 -5.05 -34.71
CA SER A 36 -55.84 -3.87 -35.42
C SER A 36 -55.21 -2.61 -34.83
N VAL A 37 -54.17 -2.11 -35.49
CA VAL A 37 -54.00 -0.70 -35.91
C VAL A 37 -52.75 -0.71 -36.79
N GLN A 38 -52.95 -0.72 -38.12
CA GLN A 38 -51.99 -0.13 -39.04
C GLN A 38 -51.94 1.36 -38.73
N GLY A 39 -51.02 1.76 -37.84
CA GLY A 39 -50.55 3.12 -37.70
C GLY A 39 -49.38 3.32 -38.67
N PRO A 40 -49.18 4.51 -39.25
CA PRO A 40 -48.12 4.73 -40.23
C PRO A 40 -46.78 4.36 -39.59
N SER A 41 -45.98 3.54 -40.29
CA SER A 41 -44.57 3.38 -39.97
C SER A 41 -43.96 4.77 -40.06
N LYS A 42 -43.80 5.43 -38.92
CA LYS A 42 -42.92 6.60 -38.81
C LYS A 42 -41.54 6.08 -39.15
N VAL A 43 -41.16 6.18 -40.42
CA VAL A 43 -39.78 6.13 -40.84
C VAL A 43 -39.15 7.27 -40.07
N GLU A 44 -38.47 6.89 -38.99
CA GLU A 44 -37.84 7.81 -38.07
C GLU A 44 -36.94 8.73 -38.87
N SER A 45 -37.10 10.03 -38.67
CA SER A 45 -36.35 10.99 -39.46
C SER A 45 -34.85 10.83 -39.17
N ASP A 46 -34.02 11.06 -40.18
CA ASP A 46 -32.56 11.04 -40.00
C ASP A 46 -32.11 11.96 -38.85
N ALA A 47 -32.85 13.05 -38.62
CA ALA A 47 -32.66 13.97 -37.50
C ALA A 47 -32.92 13.34 -36.12
N GLU A 48 -34.00 12.58 -35.96
CA GLU A 48 -34.30 11.88 -34.70
C GLU A 48 -33.27 10.80 -34.40
N ARG A 49 -32.80 10.09 -35.43
CA ARG A 49 -31.74 9.10 -35.32
C ARG A 49 -30.40 9.72 -34.90
N ALA A 50 -29.98 10.79 -35.56
CA ALA A 50 -28.78 11.53 -35.21
C ALA A 50 -28.83 12.06 -33.75
N ALA A 51 -29.98 12.55 -33.30
CA ALA A 51 -30.17 13.04 -31.93
C ALA A 51 -30.12 11.93 -30.86
N ARG A 52 -30.49 10.68 -31.19
CA ARG A 52 -30.32 9.55 -30.26
C ARG A 52 -28.88 9.05 -30.24
N GLU A 53 -28.24 8.96 -31.40
CA GLU A 53 -26.83 8.55 -31.51
C GLU A 53 -25.93 9.52 -30.75
N ALA A 54 -26.17 10.83 -30.84
CA ALA A 54 -25.44 11.84 -30.07
C ALA A 54 -25.64 11.70 -28.55
N ARG A 55 -26.88 11.47 -28.08
CA ARG A 55 -27.17 11.23 -26.65
C ARG A 55 -26.53 9.95 -26.13
N GLN A 56 -26.52 8.89 -26.95
CA GLN A 56 -25.87 7.63 -26.60
C GLN A 56 -24.36 7.81 -26.52
N ALA A 57 -23.74 8.51 -27.47
CA ALA A 57 -22.32 8.81 -27.45
C ALA A 57 -21.92 9.64 -26.23
N GLU A 58 -22.72 10.66 -25.86
CA GLU A 58 -22.49 11.47 -24.67
C GLU A 58 -22.60 10.63 -23.38
N PHE A 59 -23.60 9.74 -23.28
CA PHE A 59 -23.75 8.85 -22.12
C PHE A 59 -22.58 7.87 -21.99
N LEU A 60 -22.13 7.28 -23.09
CA LEU A 60 -20.97 6.39 -23.09
C LEU A 60 -19.70 7.14 -22.69
N ALA A 61 -19.47 8.34 -23.24
CA ALA A 61 -18.32 9.17 -22.87
C ALA A 61 -18.33 9.54 -21.38
N LYS A 62 -19.50 9.89 -20.82
CA LYS A 62 -19.65 10.14 -19.37
C LYS A 62 -19.40 8.89 -18.54
N GLN A 63 -19.87 7.72 -18.99
CA GLN A 63 -19.64 6.46 -18.30
C GLN A 63 -18.15 6.07 -18.31
N GLU A 64 -17.47 6.26 -19.43
CA GLU A 64 -16.04 6.00 -19.57
C GLU A 64 -15.21 6.93 -18.68
N ALA A 65 -15.55 8.22 -18.65
CA ALA A 65 -14.92 9.19 -17.74
C ALA A 65 -15.11 8.77 -16.27
N ALA A 66 -16.33 8.43 -15.85
CA ALA A 66 -16.60 7.98 -14.48
C ALA A 66 -15.87 6.67 -14.11
N LYS A 67 -15.72 5.74 -15.06
CA LYS A 67 -14.93 4.52 -14.87
C LYS A 67 -13.45 4.85 -14.71
N ALA A 68 -12.91 5.78 -15.50
CA ALA A 68 -11.52 6.20 -15.39
C ALA A 68 -11.23 6.86 -14.03
N ASP A 69 -12.12 7.75 -13.56
CA ASP A 69 -12.01 8.38 -12.24
C ASP A 69 -12.03 7.35 -11.12
N GLN A 70 -12.95 6.38 -11.17
CA GLN A 70 -13.02 5.30 -10.18
C GLN A 70 -11.76 4.42 -10.21
N GLN A 71 -11.23 4.12 -11.39
CA GLN A 71 -9.99 3.34 -11.53
C GLN A 71 -8.79 4.09 -10.93
N ALA A 72 -8.68 5.40 -11.16
CA ALA A 72 -7.64 6.22 -10.58
C ALA A 72 -7.75 6.26 -9.04
N ALA A 73 -8.96 6.44 -8.50
CA ALA A 73 -9.20 6.40 -7.06
C ALA A 73 -8.83 5.04 -6.44
N ASN A 74 -9.21 3.95 -7.09
CA ASN A 74 -8.88 2.59 -6.64
C ASN A 74 -7.37 2.34 -6.66
N LEU A 75 -6.66 2.83 -7.67
CA LEU A 75 -5.20 2.72 -7.75
C LEU A 75 -4.54 3.52 -6.62
N ALA A 76 -4.98 4.77 -6.41
CA ALA A 76 -4.46 5.60 -5.32
C ALA A 76 -4.68 4.94 -3.95
N ALA A 77 -5.85 4.35 -3.70
CA ALA A 77 -6.14 3.63 -2.47
C ALA A 77 -5.21 2.42 -2.28
N LYS A 78 -4.98 1.62 -3.33
CA LYS A 78 -4.04 0.50 -3.29
C LYS A 78 -2.61 0.95 -3.04
N THR A 79 -2.17 2.04 -3.66
CA THR A 79 -0.84 2.61 -3.42
C THR A 79 -0.70 3.08 -1.98
N ALA A 80 -1.69 3.79 -1.43
CA ALA A 80 -1.67 4.22 -0.03
C ALA A 80 -1.59 3.03 0.94
N GLU A 81 -2.36 1.97 0.68
CA GLU A 81 -2.31 0.72 1.45
C GLU A 81 -0.92 0.07 1.37
N GLN A 82 -0.33 -0.01 0.17
CA GLN A 82 1.01 -0.58 0.00
C GLN A 82 2.08 0.23 0.75
N LEU A 83 2.04 1.56 0.68
CA LEU A 83 2.97 2.41 1.43
C LEU A 83 2.86 2.18 2.93
N ARG A 84 1.64 2.09 3.45
CA ARG A 84 1.41 1.77 4.87
C ARG A 84 1.97 0.39 5.21
N ASN A 85 1.69 -0.62 4.41
CA ASN A 85 2.17 -1.98 4.67
C ASN A 85 3.70 -2.06 4.65
N ASN A 86 4.36 -1.35 3.74
CA ASN A 86 5.82 -1.26 3.70
C ASN A 86 6.36 -0.59 4.97
N ALA A 87 5.75 0.51 5.42
CA ALA A 87 6.15 1.18 6.66
C ALA A 87 5.91 0.31 7.90
N MET A 88 4.87 -0.54 7.93
CA MET A 88 4.63 -1.46 9.05
C MET A 88 5.56 -2.68 9.04
N ALA A 89 6.20 -2.97 7.91
CA ALA A 89 7.17 -4.05 7.78
C ALA A 89 8.62 -3.60 8.03
N ALA A 90 8.88 -2.28 8.03
CA ALA A 90 10.18 -1.68 8.30
C ALA A 90 10.48 -1.64 9.80
N ASP A 91 11.77 -1.63 10.15
CA ASP A 91 12.20 -1.55 11.54
C ASP A 91 11.93 -0.17 12.15
N THR A 92 11.51 -0.15 13.42
CA THR A 92 11.22 1.07 14.19
C THR A 92 12.28 1.39 15.23
N LEU A 93 13.33 0.57 15.33
CA LEU A 93 14.45 0.75 16.26
C LEU A 93 15.73 1.04 15.48
N PHE A 94 16.25 2.26 15.65
CA PHE A 94 17.44 2.71 14.94
C PHE A 94 18.62 2.79 15.90
N PHE A 95 19.65 1.99 15.70
CA PHE A 95 20.80 1.88 16.62
C PHE A 95 21.96 2.80 16.22
N PHE A 96 22.77 3.18 17.22
CA PHE A 96 23.87 4.11 17.06
C PHE A 96 25.19 3.58 17.64
N GLY A 97 26.29 4.02 17.04
CA GLY A 97 27.63 3.82 17.59
C GLY A 97 27.84 4.56 18.93
N PHE A 98 28.88 4.14 19.65
CA PHE A 98 29.32 4.84 20.87
C PHE A 98 29.62 6.31 20.55
N ASP A 99 29.04 7.21 21.35
CA ASP A 99 29.15 8.66 21.22
C ASP A 99 28.75 9.26 19.84
N LYS A 100 27.96 8.51 19.05
CA LYS A 100 27.52 8.93 17.72
C LYS A 100 26.02 9.19 17.63
N SER A 101 25.66 10.01 16.66
CA SER A 101 24.28 10.30 16.23
C SER A 101 24.08 10.16 14.72
N ASP A 102 25.02 9.51 14.03
CA ASP A 102 24.93 9.24 12.59
C ASP A 102 24.07 8.01 12.34
N LEU A 103 23.24 8.06 11.29
CA LEU A 103 22.38 6.94 10.87
C LEU A 103 23.17 5.98 9.98
N SER A 104 22.98 4.67 10.19
CA SER A 104 23.50 3.63 9.29
C SER A 104 22.68 3.56 8.01
N GLN A 105 23.22 2.97 6.94
CA GLN A 105 22.48 2.78 5.69
C GLN A 105 21.20 1.96 5.89
N ASP A 106 21.27 0.87 6.65
CA ASP A 106 20.09 0.04 6.96
C ASP A 106 18.98 0.88 7.63
N ALA A 107 19.35 1.76 8.59
CA ALA A 107 18.38 2.66 9.21
C ALA A 107 17.79 3.66 8.21
N LEU A 108 18.57 4.14 7.23
CA LEU A 108 18.04 5.01 6.19
C LEU A 108 17.02 4.30 5.31
N ASP A 109 17.27 3.03 4.96
CA ASP A 109 16.39 2.23 4.10
C ASP A 109 15.03 1.98 4.77
N ASP A 110 15.02 1.68 6.08
CA ASP A 110 13.79 1.54 6.86
C ASP A 110 13.05 2.88 7.05
N LEU A 111 13.80 3.94 7.38
CA LEU A 111 13.23 5.29 7.50
C LEU A 111 12.60 5.78 6.20
N ASP A 112 13.11 5.33 5.05
CA ASP A 112 12.57 5.64 3.74
C ASP A 112 11.15 5.10 3.54
N ALA A 113 10.87 3.89 4.06
CA ALA A 113 9.54 3.31 4.03
C ALA A 113 8.57 4.13 4.91
N HIS A 114 8.99 4.47 6.13
CA HIS A 114 8.21 5.32 7.03
C HIS A 114 7.95 6.71 6.44
N ALA A 115 8.97 7.32 5.83
CA ALA A 115 8.86 8.65 5.24
C ALA A 115 7.86 8.69 4.09
N LYS A 116 7.89 7.70 3.19
CA LYS A 116 6.95 7.60 2.06
C LYS A 116 5.50 7.48 2.55
N TYR A 117 5.26 6.66 3.59
CA TYR A 117 3.92 6.55 4.19
C TYR A 117 3.48 7.87 4.83
N LEU A 118 4.31 8.48 5.68
CA LEU A 118 4.00 9.74 6.36
C LEU A 118 3.79 10.91 5.38
N ALA A 119 4.55 10.96 4.29
CA ALA A 119 4.38 11.98 3.26
C ALA A 119 3.05 11.83 2.49
N ALA A 120 2.62 10.59 2.26
CA ALA A 120 1.36 10.28 1.58
C ALA A 120 0.13 10.47 2.48
N ASP A 121 0.25 10.19 3.78
CA ASP A 121 -0.83 10.32 4.76
C ASP A 121 -0.52 11.42 5.78
N ARG A 122 -1.10 12.61 5.55
CA ARG A 122 -0.90 13.78 6.43
C ARG A 122 -1.54 13.64 7.81
N SER A 123 -2.41 12.64 8.02
CA SER A 123 -3.03 12.38 9.31
C SER A 123 -2.12 11.54 10.22
N ALA A 124 -1.25 10.72 9.62
CA ALA A 124 -0.29 9.90 10.36
C ALA A 124 0.77 10.76 11.05
N LYS A 125 1.08 10.42 12.30
CA LYS A 125 2.09 11.10 13.13
C LYS A 125 3.00 10.09 13.80
N VAL A 126 4.21 10.53 14.12
CA VAL A 126 5.21 9.74 14.82
C VAL A 126 5.85 10.53 15.93
N ARG A 127 6.25 9.79 16.97
CA ARG A 127 7.07 10.26 18.07
C ARG A 127 8.40 9.52 18.05
N LEU A 128 9.48 10.27 18.16
CA LEU A 128 10.85 9.78 18.12
C LEU A 128 11.46 9.87 19.51
N GLU A 129 11.72 8.73 20.14
CA GLU A 129 12.33 8.64 21.46
C GLU A 129 13.82 8.36 21.35
N GLY A 130 14.67 9.33 21.72
CA GLY A 130 16.12 9.16 21.68
C GLY A 130 16.71 8.70 23.02
N HIS A 131 17.53 7.64 22.97
CA HIS A 131 18.15 7.00 24.12
C HIS A 131 19.69 6.98 24.02
N ALA A 132 20.34 6.85 25.17
CA ALA A 132 21.77 6.63 25.33
C ALA A 132 22.06 5.48 26.30
N ASP A 133 23.29 4.99 26.30
CA ASP A 133 23.75 4.05 27.33
C ASP A 133 24.14 4.79 28.61
N GLU A 134 24.34 4.04 29.70
CA GLU A 134 24.57 4.57 31.07
C GLU A 134 25.93 5.26 31.26
N ARG A 135 26.81 5.29 30.25
CA ARG A 135 28.15 5.84 30.39
C ARG A 135 28.10 7.36 30.18
N GLY A 136 28.64 8.11 31.13
CA GLY A 136 28.69 9.57 31.09
C GLY A 136 27.79 10.20 32.14
N SER A 137 27.51 11.50 31.98
CA SER A 137 26.57 12.18 32.87
C SER A 137 25.15 12.10 32.32
N ARG A 138 24.16 12.06 33.21
CA ARG A 138 22.73 12.13 32.87
C ARG A 138 22.40 13.27 31.89
N ALA A 139 22.91 14.47 32.16
CA ALA A 139 22.67 15.64 31.31
C ALA A 139 23.29 15.47 29.91
N TYR A 140 24.49 14.86 29.85
CA TYR A 140 25.12 14.53 28.57
C TYR A 140 24.30 13.52 27.78
N ASN A 141 23.83 12.46 28.43
CA ASN A 141 23.07 11.40 27.80
C ASN A 141 21.68 11.87 27.32
N LEU A 142 21.05 12.78 28.06
CA LEU A 142 19.84 13.47 27.60
C LEU A 142 20.10 14.28 26.31
N ALA A 143 21.18 15.06 26.28
CA ALA A 143 21.55 15.82 25.09
C ALA A 143 21.95 14.91 23.90
N LEU A 144 22.62 13.79 24.15
CA LEU A 144 22.99 12.83 23.11
C LEU A 144 21.76 12.12 22.53
N GLY A 145 20.81 11.69 23.38
CA GLY A 145 19.56 11.13 22.91
C GLY A 145 18.74 12.13 22.09
N GLU A 146 18.73 13.42 22.48
CA GLU A 146 18.09 14.48 21.70
C GLU A 146 18.76 14.68 20.32
N ARG A 147 20.10 14.63 20.25
CA ARG A 147 20.80 14.69 18.94
C ARG A 147 20.41 13.54 18.02
N ARG A 148 20.24 12.34 18.58
CA ARG A 148 19.83 11.14 17.83
C ARG A 148 18.40 11.22 17.33
N SER A 149 17.43 11.56 18.17
CA SER A 149 16.03 11.73 17.73
C SER A 149 15.91 12.84 16.69
N ASN A 150 16.65 13.94 16.86
CA ASN A 150 16.73 15.00 15.84
C ASN A 150 17.40 14.56 14.53
N ALA A 151 18.35 13.61 14.55
CA ALA A 151 18.93 13.07 13.33
C ALA A 151 17.89 12.31 12.50
N VAL A 152 17.10 11.44 13.15
CA VAL A 152 15.97 10.74 12.53
C VAL A 152 14.93 11.74 12.02
N ALA A 153 14.54 12.72 12.85
CA ALA A 153 13.56 13.74 12.48
C ALA A 153 14.00 14.54 11.23
N ARG A 154 15.28 14.94 11.17
CA ARG A 154 15.84 15.65 10.01
C ARG A 154 15.77 14.81 8.76
N TYR A 155 16.11 13.52 8.85
CA TYR A 155 16.03 12.62 7.71
C TYR A 155 14.60 12.52 7.17
N LEU A 156 13.62 12.27 8.04
CA LEU A 156 12.20 12.21 7.65
C LEU A 156 11.74 13.51 6.96
N VAL A 157 12.13 14.67 7.49
CA VAL A 157 11.80 15.97 6.88
C VAL A 157 12.44 16.14 5.49
N ILE A 158 13.70 15.72 5.33
CA ILE A 158 14.39 15.73 4.02
C ILE A 158 13.64 14.84 3.01
N GLN A 159 13.09 13.72 3.46
CA GLN A 159 12.28 12.81 2.65
C GLN A 159 10.83 13.29 2.42
N GLY A 160 10.47 14.50 2.86
CA GLY A 160 9.17 15.14 2.55
C GLY A 160 8.08 14.98 3.61
N VAL A 161 8.40 14.40 4.77
CA VAL A 161 7.49 14.36 5.92
C VAL A 161 7.29 15.76 6.48
N ASN A 162 6.05 16.15 6.78
CA ASN A 162 5.80 17.45 7.38
C ASN A 162 6.30 17.46 8.83
N ARG A 163 6.98 18.53 9.25
CA ARG A 163 7.47 18.68 10.63
C ARG A 163 6.34 18.57 11.67
N SER A 164 5.11 18.95 11.34
CA SER A 164 3.95 18.82 12.24
C SER A 164 3.54 17.35 12.51
N GLN A 165 4.04 16.41 11.72
CA GLN A 165 3.81 14.97 11.90
C GLN A 165 4.84 14.32 12.82
N ILE A 166 5.87 15.06 13.26
CA ILE A 166 7.02 14.51 13.99
C ILE A 166 7.15 15.20 15.35
N GLU A 167 7.02 14.41 16.41
CA GLU A 167 7.43 14.77 17.77
C GLU A 167 8.79 14.14 18.07
N SER A 168 9.70 14.88 18.70
CA SER A 168 11.02 14.36 19.08
C SER A 168 11.28 14.63 20.55
N MET A 169 11.76 13.61 21.24
CA MET A 169 12.08 13.67 22.67
C MET A 169 13.33 12.84 22.98
N SER A 170 13.84 13.01 24.21
CA SER A 170 14.93 12.18 24.71
C SER A 170 14.67 11.71 26.13
N TYR A 171 15.01 10.46 26.37
CA TYR A 171 15.07 9.87 27.70
C TYR A 171 16.50 9.69 28.21
N GLY A 172 17.51 10.01 27.39
CA GLY A 172 18.91 9.69 27.69
C GLY A 172 19.07 8.23 28.13
N GLU A 173 19.64 8.03 29.31
CA GLU A 173 19.88 6.72 29.92
C GLU A 173 18.73 6.18 30.78
N GLU A 174 17.63 6.95 30.94
CA GLU A 174 16.57 6.68 31.92
C GLU A 174 15.63 5.52 31.56
N ARG A 175 15.64 5.10 30.29
CA ARG A 175 14.79 4.03 29.75
C ARG A 175 15.62 2.99 28.98
N PRO A 176 16.43 2.18 29.69
CA PRO A 176 17.28 1.18 29.06
C PRO A 176 16.44 0.02 28.51
N LEU A 177 16.79 -0.45 27.31
CA LEU A 177 16.28 -1.70 26.74
C LEU A 177 17.04 -2.92 27.28
N SER A 178 18.27 -2.71 27.73
CA SER A 178 19.12 -3.71 28.38
C SER A 178 19.66 -3.19 29.70
N LEU A 179 19.57 -3.99 30.75
CA LEU A 179 20.25 -3.73 32.02
C LEU A 179 21.67 -4.32 32.07
N SER A 180 22.09 -5.05 31.03
CA SER A 180 23.46 -5.58 30.94
C SER A 180 24.46 -4.44 30.82
N ARG A 181 25.51 -4.49 31.63
CA ARG A 181 26.56 -3.46 31.72
C ARG A 181 27.79 -3.86 30.91
N ASP A 182 27.55 -4.23 29.67
CA ASP A 182 28.54 -4.67 28.69
C ASP A 182 28.21 -4.09 27.31
N GLU A 183 29.10 -4.25 26.33
CA GLU A 183 28.90 -3.67 25.00
C GLU A 183 27.64 -4.21 24.29
N ASN A 184 27.24 -5.46 24.60
CA ASN A 184 25.98 -6.01 24.11
C ASN A 184 24.78 -5.20 24.66
N GLY A 185 24.73 -4.94 25.97
CA GLY A 185 23.68 -4.11 26.55
C GLY A 185 23.73 -2.65 26.09
N TRP A 186 24.92 -2.05 26.06
CA TRP A 186 25.10 -0.65 25.69
C TRP A 186 24.70 -0.40 24.23
N SER A 187 25.06 -1.29 23.30
CA SER A 187 24.66 -1.14 21.89
C SER A 187 23.16 -1.14 21.70
N ARG A 188 22.41 -1.96 22.45
CA ARG A 188 20.93 -1.93 22.43
C ARG A 188 20.34 -0.67 23.05
N ASN A 189 21.03 -0.03 24.00
CA ASN A 189 20.55 1.18 24.65
C ASN A 189 20.79 2.45 23.83
N ARG A 190 21.80 2.45 22.95
CA ARG A 190 22.08 3.54 22.01
C ARG A 190 21.13 3.46 20.81
N ARG A 191 19.91 3.96 20.97
CA ARG A 191 18.86 3.85 19.94
C ARG A 191 17.95 5.06 19.83
N VAL A 192 17.17 5.09 18.75
CA VAL A 192 15.93 5.86 18.64
C VAL A 192 14.78 4.89 18.39
N GLU A 193 13.66 5.08 19.08
CA GLU A 193 12.41 4.38 18.79
C GLU A 193 11.46 5.29 18.02
N LEU A 194 10.89 4.79 16.92
CA LEU A 194 9.83 5.45 16.17
C LEU A 194 8.48 4.84 16.55
N ILE A 195 7.59 5.67 17.05
CA ILE A 195 6.29 5.25 17.58
C ILE A 195 5.19 6.03 16.87
N TYR A 196 4.31 5.33 16.15
CA TYR A 196 3.11 5.94 15.56
C TYR A 196 2.13 6.41 16.65
N GLN A 197 1.44 7.52 16.40
CA GLN A 197 0.44 8.13 17.30
C GLN A 197 -0.98 7.99 16.76
#